data_AF-A0A820NRH8-F1
#
_entry.id   AF-A0A820NRH8-F1
#
_cell.length_a   1.000
_cell.length_b   1.000
_cell.length_c   1.000
_cell.angle_alpha   90.00
_cell.angle_beta   90.00
_cell.angle_gamma   90.00
#
_symmetry.space_group_name_H-M   'P 1'
#
loop_
_entity.id
_entity.type
_entity.pdbx_description
1 polymer ?
#
loop_
_entity_poly.entity_id
_entity_poly.type
_entity_poly.pdbx_seq_one_letter_code
_entity_poly.pdbx_strand_id
1 'polypeptide(L)' 'NDNGENWRFVKTIWPGPSAYSSLTILNDQSVGILYEAGTTNPYETLTFTIIYNQTEMKFI' A
#
# COMPACT_ATOMS: atom_id res chain seq x y z
N ASN A 1 -11.86 8.04 19.50
CA ASN A 1 -10.76 7.21 18.96
C ASN A 1 -11.15 5.77 19.24
N ASP A 2 -11.19 4.91 18.24
CA ASP A 2 -11.64 3.51 18.36
C ASP A 2 -10.47 2.52 18.37
N ASN A 3 -9.23 3.00 18.52
CA ASN A 3 -8.00 2.19 18.55
C ASN A 3 -7.86 1.24 17.35
N GLY A 4 -8.46 1.58 16.20
CA GLY A 4 -8.42 0.71 15.02
C GLY A 4 -9.47 -0.41 15.06
N GLU A 5 -10.53 -0.28 15.85
CA GLU A 5 -11.69 -1.17 15.76
C GLU A 5 -12.38 -1.07 14.38
N ASN A 6 -12.42 0.11 13.75
CA ASN A 6 -13.05 0.30 12.45
C ASN A 6 -12.10 0.92 11.40
N TRP A 7 -11.31 0.07 10.72
CA TRP A 7 -10.58 0.47 9.51
C TRP A 7 -11.53 0.54 8.31
N ARG A 8 -11.94 1.76 7.94
CA ARG A 8 -12.90 1.97 6.82
C ARG A 8 -12.32 1.73 5.43
N PHE A 9 -11.00 1.70 5.29
CA PHE A 9 -10.32 1.61 4.01
C PHE A 9 -9.30 0.47 4.04
N VAL A 10 -9.45 -0.47 3.11
CA VAL A 10 -8.53 -1.58 2.90
C VAL A 10 -8.18 -1.62 1.42
N LYS A 11 -6.90 -1.69 1.09
CA LYS A 11 -6.41 -1.78 -0.30
C LYS A 11 -5.33 -2.84 -0.39
N THR A 12 -5.55 -3.84 -1.25
CA THR A 12 -4.52 -4.82 -1.60
C THR A 12 -3.46 -4.17 -2.49
N ILE A 13 -2.20 -4.26 -2.07
CA ILE A 13 -1.04 -3.75 -2.84
C ILE A 13 -0.47 -4.82 -3.77
N TRP A 14 -0.33 -6.04 -3.26
CA TRP A 14 0.13 -7.20 -4.02
C TRP A 14 -0.67 -8.44 -3.58
N PRO A 15 -1.32 -9.17 -4.51
CA PRO A 15 -2.12 -10.34 -4.17
C PRO A 15 -1.31 -11.64 -4.01
N GLY A 16 -0.03 -11.63 -4.41
CA GLY A 16 0.86 -12.81 -4.32
C GLY A 16 1.65 -12.90 -3.01
N PRO A 17 2.56 -13.88 -2.88
CA PRO A 17 3.50 -13.96 -1.77
C PRO A 17 4.16 -12.61 -1.49
N SER A 18 4.04 -12.13 -0.26
CA SER A 18 4.64 -10.90 0.22
C SER A 18 5.07 -11.05 1.68
N ALA A 19 6.04 -10.25 2.09
CA ALA A 19 6.59 -10.30 3.44
C ALA A 19 6.89 -8.89 3.98
N TYR A 20 8.14 -8.55 4.30
CA TYR A 20 8.45 -7.28 4.94
C TYR A 20 8.06 -6.09 4.08
N SER A 21 7.66 -5.00 4.73
CA SER A 21 7.32 -3.75 4.07
C SER A 21 7.72 -2.54 4.91
N SER A 22 7.95 -1.41 4.24
CA SER A 22 8.19 -0.10 4.85
C SER A 22 7.38 0.96 4.10
N LEU A 23 6.73 1.84 4.85
CA LEU A 23 5.87 2.90 4.33
C LEU A 23 6.48 4.27 4.59
N THR A 24 6.27 5.20 3.67
CA THR A 24 6.61 6.61 3.84
C THR A 24 5.58 7.52 3.17
N ILE A 25 5.45 8.75 3.65
CA ILE A 25 4.65 9.79 3.00
C ILE A 25 5.55 10.58 2.05
N LEU A 26 5.10 10.78 0.80
CA LEU A 26 5.80 11.57 -0.21
C LEU A 26 5.33 13.05 -0.20
N ASN A 27 6.06 13.91 -0.90
CA ASN A 27 5.80 15.36 -0.90
C ASN A 27 4.40 15.74 -1.41
N ASP A 28 3.82 14.94 -2.29
CA ASP A 28 2.46 15.11 -2.84
C ASP A 28 1.37 14.46 -1.98
N GLN A 29 1.71 14.02 -0.76
CA GLN A 29 0.85 13.30 0.19
C GLN A 29 0.40 11.90 -0.29
N SER A 30 0.97 11.38 -1.38
CA SER A 30 0.85 9.96 -1.70
C SER A 30 1.67 9.11 -0.72
N VAL A 31 1.36 7.82 -0.63
CA VAL A 31 2.07 6.88 0.23
C VAL A 31 2.99 6.01 -0.64
N GLY A 32 4.29 6.13 -0.39
CA GLY A 32 5.30 5.23 -0.94
C GLY A 32 5.39 3.96 -0.11
N ILE A 33 5.48 2.81 -0.78
CA ILE A 33 5.53 1.49 -0.13
C ILE A 33 6.67 0.70 -0.78
N LEU A 34 7.65 0.30 0.03
CA LEU A 34 8.69 -0.64 -0.34
C LEU A 34 8.36 -2.00 0.32
N TYR A 35 8.29 -3.08 -0.45
CA TYR A 35 7.86 -4.38 0.06
C TYR A 35 8.51 -5.56 -0.65
N GLU A 36 8.66 -6.67 0.05
CA GLU A 36 9.06 -7.96 -0.51
C GLU A 36 7.87 -8.61 -1.23
N ALA A 37 8.08 -9.07 -2.47
CA ALA A 37 7.05 -9.67 -3.30
C ALA A 37 7.59 -10.78 -4.20
N GLY A 38 6.75 -11.76 -4.52
CA GLY A 38 7.03 -12.74 -5.55
C GLY A 38 5.80 -13.50 -6.01
N THR A 39 6.07 -14.56 -6.77
CA THR A 39 5.09 -15.47 -7.37
C THR A 39 5.04 -16.82 -6.68
N THR A 40 6.20 -17.38 -6.33
CA THR A 40 6.36 -18.68 -5.67
C THR A 40 6.73 -18.51 -4.20
N ASN A 41 7.56 -17.51 -3.87
CA ASN A 41 7.94 -17.15 -2.51
C ASN A 41 8.07 -15.62 -2.37
N PRO A 42 8.01 -15.03 -1.16
CA PRO A 42 7.96 -13.58 -1.00
C PRO A 42 9.31 -12.87 -1.24
N TYR A 43 10.44 -13.60 -1.26
CA TYR A 43 11.79 -13.02 -1.30
C TYR A 43 12.38 -12.93 -2.72
N GLU A 44 11.51 -12.98 -3.74
CA GLU A 44 11.95 -12.91 -5.14
C GLU A 44 12.33 -11.48 -5.55
N THR A 45 11.59 -10.48 -5.08
CA THR A 45 11.80 -9.08 -5.44
C THR A 45 11.56 -8.13 -4.28
N LEU A 46 12.29 -7.02 -4.30
CA LEU A 46 11.99 -5.84 -3.48
C LEU A 46 11.34 -4.79 -4.38
N THR A 47 10.06 -4.55 -4.19
CA THR A 47 9.22 -3.72 -5.06
C THR A 47 8.87 -2.40 -4.39
N PHE A 48 8.95 -1.30 -5.14
CA PHE A 48 8.46 0.01 -4.71
C PHE A 48 7.22 0.40 -5.51
N THR A 49 6.16 0.83 -4.81
CA THR A 49 4.95 1.36 -5.43
C THR A 49 4.45 2.60 -4.70
N ILE A 50 3.60 3.38 -5.36
CA ILE A 50 2.99 4.59 -4.82
C ILE A 50 1.48 4.44 -4.89
N ILE A 51 0.80 4.64 -3.75
CA ILE A 51 -0.64 4.79 -3.73
C ILE A 51 -1.00 6.27 -3.53
N TYR A 52 -1.79 6.78 -4.46
CA TYR A 52 -2.37 8.11 -4.36
C TYR A 52 -3.65 8.05 -3.54
N ASN A 53 -3.87 9.08 -2.72
CA ASN A 53 -5.15 9.25 -2.07
C ASN A 53 -6.22 9.51 -3.15
N GLN A 54 -7.36 8.83 -3.07
CA GLN A 54 -8.49 9.13 -3.94
C GLN A 54 -9.16 10.41 -3.41
N THR A 55 -8.65 11.57 -3.80
CA THR A 55 -9.34 12.83 -3.54
C THR A 55 -10.56 12.92 -4.45
N GLU A 56 -11.73 12.58 -3.91
CA GLU A 56 -13.08 12.74 -4.47
C GLU A 56 -13.35 12.09 -5.84
N MET A 57 -14.43 11.30 -5.91
CA MET A 57 -15.13 11.13 -7.20
C MET A 57 -15.67 12.49 -7.63
N LYS A 58 -14.88 13.26 -8.38
CA LYS A 58 -15.39 14.41 -9.12
C LYS A 58 -16.12 13.90 -10.34
N PHE A 59 -17.45 13.84 -10.24
CA PHE A 59 -18.31 13.83 -11.42
C PHE A 59 -18.14 15.19 -12.10
N ILE A 60 -17.52 15.19 -13.28
CA ILE A 60 -17.76 16.19 -14.32
C ILE A 60 -18.90 15.71 -15.21
#